data_AF-A0A4P6K2W1-F1
#
_entry.id   AF-A0A4P6K2W1-F1
#
_cell.length_a   1.000
_cell.length_b   1.000
_cell.length_c   1.000
_cell.angle_alpha   90.00
_cell.angle_beta   90.00
_cell.angle_gamma   90.00
#
_symmetry.space_group_name_H-M   'P 1'
#
loop_
_entity.id
_entity.type
_entity.pdbx_description
1 polymer ?
#
loop_
_entity_poly.entity_id
_entity_poly.type
_entity_poly.pdbx_seq_one_letter_code
_entity_poly.pdbx_strand_id
1 'polypeptide(L)'
;MDSGPREQQQMAYQAEYRARQDFERSQPEQPAFRFEQGSYERRYEGIREIEPPLAQQQGFMYAFPLNRPLTGESQIIGGVLCYALGWFSGLLFALFGWQNRYIRFHALQSLAFFGLINLLDVALFFSYLGLERMAHVFALHRIFALPFMFILFIINVIAFVGWLVGMIQAARGQYYKMPIVGKVIWGLVNNNPTLK
;
A
#
# COMPACT_ATOMS: atom_id res chain seq x y z
N MET A 1 -5.36 73.91 -18.34
CA MET A 1 -6.40 72.91 -18.00
C MET A 1 -5.69 71.87 -17.15
N ASP A 2 -5.76 72.05 -15.83
CA ASP A 2 -5.07 71.22 -14.84
C ASP A 2 -5.97 70.02 -14.51
N SER A 3 -5.65 68.86 -15.07
CA SER A 3 -6.38 67.61 -14.82
C SER A 3 -6.17 67.23 -13.35
N GLY A 4 -7.22 67.38 -12.54
CA GLY A 4 -7.12 67.28 -11.08
C GLY A 4 -6.61 65.92 -10.59
N PRO A 5 -6.21 65.81 -9.30
CA PRO A 5 -5.56 64.62 -8.74
C PRO A 5 -6.31 63.30 -8.96
N ARG A 6 -7.64 63.37 -9.11
CA ARG A 6 -8.51 62.20 -9.34
C ARG A 6 -8.42 61.66 -10.77
N GLU A 7 -8.19 62.51 -11.78
CA GLU A 7 -8.08 62.08 -13.18
C GLU A 7 -6.75 61.36 -13.42
N GLN A 8 -5.66 61.86 -12.82
CA GLN A 8 -4.37 61.17 -12.84
C GLN A 8 -4.44 59.80 -12.15
N GLN A 9 -5.18 59.72 -11.03
CA GLN A 9 -5.38 58.47 -10.31
C GLN A 9 -6.23 57.47 -11.11
N GLN A 10 -7.25 57.94 -11.84
CA GLN A 10 -8.05 57.11 -12.75
C GLN A 10 -7.23 56.62 -13.94
N MET A 11 -6.37 57.46 -14.52
CA MET A 11 -5.48 57.06 -15.61
C MET A 11 -4.43 56.05 -15.16
N ALA A 12 -3.84 56.24 -13.99
CA ALA A 12 -2.91 55.28 -13.39
C ALA A 12 -3.59 53.94 -13.12
N TYR A 13 -4.81 53.97 -12.57
CA TYR A 13 -5.62 52.77 -12.35
C TYR A 13 -5.94 52.03 -13.66
N GLN A 14 -6.31 52.75 -14.71
CA GLN A 14 -6.59 52.16 -16.02
C GLN A 14 -5.35 51.57 -16.68
N ALA A 15 -4.18 52.23 -16.53
CA ALA A 15 -2.93 51.72 -17.05
C ALA A 15 -2.50 50.42 -16.35
N GLU A 16 -2.63 50.37 -15.02
CA GLU A 16 -2.33 49.16 -14.24
C GLU A 16 -3.30 48.03 -14.56
N TYR A 17 -4.57 48.35 -14.77
CA TYR A 17 -5.59 47.39 -15.16
C TYR A 17 -5.29 46.76 -16.54
N ARG A 18 -4.89 47.57 -17.52
CA ARG A 18 -4.47 47.09 -18.84
C ARG A 18 -3.22 46.23 -18.77
N ALA A 19 -2.21 46.66 -17.99
CA ALA A 19 -0.98 45.89 -17.81
C ALA A 19 -1.23 44.51 -17.19
N ARG A 20 -2.18 44.39 -16.24
CA ARG A 20 -2.60 43.10 -15.68
C ARG A 20 -3.27 42.21 -16.71
N GLN A 21 -4.15 42.75 -17.55
CA GLN A 21 -4.80 41.97 -18.60
C GLN A 21 -3.81 41.48 -19.65
N ASP A 22 -2.84 42.33 -20.03
CA ASP A 22 -1.78 41.95 -20.98
C ASP A 22 -0.85 40.88 -20.38
N PHE A 23 -0.58 40.95 -19.06
CA PHE A 23 0.16 39.92 -18.33
C PHE A 23 -0.62 38.60 -18.23
N GLU A 24 -1.91 38.64 -17.92
CA GLU A 24 -2.78 37.44 -17.91
C GLU A 24 -2.90 36.80 -19.29
N ARG A 25 -2.93 37.61 -20.36
CA ARG A 25 -3.00 37.15 -21.75
C ARG A 25 -1.66 36.62 -22.27
N SER A 26 -0.54 37.05 -21.71
CA SER A 26 0.81 36.60 -22.09
C SER A 26 1.31 35.41 -21.24
N GLN A 27 0.61 35.05 -20.17
CA GLN A 27 0.81 33.76 -19.53
C GLN A 27 0.33 32.66 -20.47
N PRO A 28 1.16 31.63 -20.78
CA PRO A 28 0.66 30.46 -21.48
C PRO A 28 -0.50 29.90 -20.65
N GLU A 29 -1.65 29.64 -21.27
CA GLU A 29 -2.79 29.03 -20.59
C GLU A 29 -2.25 27.85 -19.79
N GLN A 30 -2.24 27.99 -18.45
CA GLN A 30 -2.07 26.81 -17.60
C GLN A 30 -3.20 25.91 -18.05
N PRO A 31 -2.90 24.70 -18.56
CA PRO A 31 -3.94 23.84 -19.07
C PRO A 31 -4.91 23.69 -17.92
N ALA A 32 -6.10 24.29 -18.07
CA ALA A 32 -7.18 24.07 -17.14
C ALA A 32 -7.22 22.56 -17.01
N PHE A 33 -7.09 22.04 -15.79
CA PHE A 33 -7.20 20.62 -15.53
C PHE A 33 -8.68 20.25 -15.72
N ARG A 34 -9.15 20.40 -16.96
CA ARG A 34 -10.31 19.75 -17.51
C ARG A 34 -9.89 18.31 -17.49
N PHE A 35 -10.58 17.53 -16.67
CA PHE A 35 -10.49 16.09 -16.71
C PHE A 35 -10.92 15.64 -18.12
N GLU A 36 -10.01 15.66 -19.09
CA GLU A 36 -10.22 15.04 -20.39
C GLU A 36 -10.15 13.54 -20.17
N GLN A 37 -11.31 12.94 -19.86
CA GLN A 37 -11.50 11.48 -19.87
C GLN A 37 -11.03 10.85 -21.20
N GLY A 38 -10.97 11.62 -22.31
CA GLY A 38 -10.49 11.16 -23.61
C GLY A 38 -8.96 11.05 -23.77
N SER A 39 -8.16 11.62 -22.86
CA SER A 39 -6.69 11.52 -22.93
C SER A 39 -6.16 10.15 -22.47
N TYR A 40 -6.94 9.44 -21.65
CA TYR A 40 -6.67 8.06 -21.27
C TYR A 40 -7.03 7.11 -22.42
N GLU A 41 -8.16 7.30 -23.10
CA GLU A 41 -8.60 6.45 -24.22
C GLU A 41 -7.66 6.50 -25.43
N ARG A 42 -7.12 7.67 -25.79
CA ARG A 42 -6.22 7.81 -26.96
C ARG A 42 -4.91 7.03 -26.85
N ARG A 43 -4.41 6.78 -25.63
CA ARG A 43 -3.22 5.94 -25.43
C ARG A 43 -3.52 4.45 -25.63
N TYR A 44 -4.78 4.03 -25.50
CA TYR A 44 -5.21 2.66 -25.76
C TYR A 44 -5.62 2.42 -27.22
N GLU A 45 -6.01 3.46 -27.97
CA GLU A 45 -6.29 3.31 -29.41
C GLU A 45 -5.04 3.01 -30.24
N GLY A 46 -3.88 3.58 -29.88
CA GLY A 46 -2.61 3.29 -30.55
C GLY A 46 -2.04 1.88 -30.30
N ILE A 47 -2.71 1.06 -29.49
CA ILE A 47 -2.33 -0.33 -29.17
C ILE A 47 -3.39 -1.32 -29.71
N ARG A 48 -4.44 -0.85 -30.41
CA ARG A 48 -5.54 -1.71 -30.91
C ARG A 48 -5.19 -2.60 -32.12
N GLU A 49 -3.99 -2.49 -32.71
CA GLU A 49 -3.64 -3.27 -33.91
C GLU A 49 -2.79 -4.53 -33.65
N ILE A 50 -2.54 -4.90 -32.39
CA ILE A 50 -1.91 -6.19 -32.07
C ILE A 50 -2.81 -6.95 -31.09
N GLU A 51 -3.96 -7.40 -31.59
CA GLU A 51 -4.70 -8.51 -30.98
C GLU A 51 -4.01 -9.84 -31.38
N PRO A 52 -3.31 -10.54 -30.48
CA PRO A 52 -2.98 -11.93 -30.73
C PRO A 52 -4.28 -12.75 -30.73
N PRO A 53 -4.38 -13.80 -31.58
CA PRO A 53 -5.61 -14.55 -31.75
C PRO A 53 -6.11 -15.12 -30.41
N LEU A 54 -7.42 -14.93 -30.16
CA LEU A 54 -8.22 -15.35 -28.99
C LEU A 54 -8.20 -16.86 -28.65
N ALA A 55 -7.33 -17.66 -29.29
CA ALA A 55 -7.24 -19.10 -29.12
C ALA A 55 -6.15 -19.56 -28.13
N GLN A 56 -5.39 -18.66 -27.51
CA GLN A 56 -4.29 -19.03 -26.60
C GLN A 56 -4.26 -18.21 -25.31
N GLN A 57 -5.43 -17.82 -24.78
CA GLN A 57 -5.53 -17.25 -23.43
C GLN A 57 -6.25 -18.20 -22.45
N GLN A 58 -6.22 -19.50 -22.75
CA GLN A 58 -6.46 -20.56 -21.79
C GLN A 58 -5.12 -21.08 -21.30
N GLY A 59 -4.54 -20.35 -20.36
CA GLY A 59 -3.33 -20.77 -19.68
C GLY A 59 -3.31 -20.08 -18.34
N PHE A 60 -3.47 -20.88 -17.28
CA PHE A 60 -3.28 -20.55 -15.88
C PHE A 60 -1.81 -20.10 -15.60
N MET A 61 -1.32 -19.09 -16.32
CA MET A 61 0.00 -18.51 -16.12
C MET A 61 -0.17 -17.13 -15.51
N TYR A 62 -0.38 -17.14 -14.20
CA TYR A 62 -0.32 -15.98 -13.31
C TYR A 62 1.12 -15.45 -13.22
N ALA A 63 1.71 -15.04 -14.33
CA ALA A 63 2.83 -14.12 -14.27
C ALA A 63 2.23 -12.76 -13.91
N PHE A 64 2.20 -12.43 -12.61
CA PHE A 64 1.92 -11.08 -12.13
C PHE A 64 2.73 -10.13 -13.02
N PRO A 65 2.11 -9.21 -13.78
CA PRO A 65 2.85 -8.32 -14.64
C PRO A 65 3.57 -7.28 -13.76
N LEU A 66 4.72 -7.67 -13.20
CA LEU A 66 5.55 -6.87 -12.30
C LEU A 66 6.10 -5.59 -12.96
N ASN A 67 5.94 -5.47 -14.28
CA ASN A 67 6.45 -4.37 -15.08
C ASN A 67 5.37 -3.58 -15.86
N ARG A 68 4.09 -3.74 -15.48
CA ARG A 68 3.00 -2.91 -16.03
C ARG A 68 2.16 -2.30 -14.90
N PRO A 69 1.55 -1.12 -15.12
CA PRO A 69 0.56 -0.58 -14.21
C PRO A 69 -0.57 -1.60 -13.99
N LEU A 70 -0.78 -1.99 -12.74
CA LEU A 70 -1.83 -2.94 -12.35
C LEU A 70 -3.21 -2.28 -12.38
N THR A 71 -4.21 -2.97 -12.92
CA THR A 71 -5.62 -2.57 -12.80
C THR A 71 -6.05 -2.58 -11.33
N GLY A 72 -7.05 -1.77 -10.94
CA GLY A 72 -7.50 -1.70 -9.54
C GLY A 72 -7.83 -3.07 -8.92
N GLU A 73 -8.46 -3.95 -9.69
CA GLU A 73 -8.78 -5.32 -9.26
C GLU A 73 -7.51 -6.17 -9.02
N SER A 74 -6.54 -6.13 -9.94
CA SER A 74 -5.27 -6.86 -9.77
C SER A 74 -4.43 -6.36 -8.58
N GLN A 75 -4.56 -5.08 -8.22
CA GLN A 75 -3.95 -4.53 -7.01
C GLN A 75 -4.58 -5.11 -5.74
N ILE A 76 -5.90 -5.20 -5.69
CA ILE A 76 -6.65 -5.81 -4.58
C ILE A 76 -6.23 -7.28 -4.41
N ILE A 77 -6.22 -8.05 -5.51
CA ILE A 77 -5.78 -9.45 -5.49
C ILE A 77 -4.34 -9.56 -4.98
N GLY A 78 -3.44 -8.71 -5.48
CA GLY A 78 -2.04 -8.66 -5.01
C GLY A 78 -1.92 -8.34 -3.53
N GLY A 79 -2.73 -7.41 -3.01
CA GLY A 79 -2.80 -7.08 -1.59
C GLY A 79 -3.24 -8.27 -0.74
N VAL A 80 -4.24 -9.04 -1.18
CA VAL A 80 -4.69 -10.26 -0.48
C VAL A 80 -3.61 -11.35 -0.53
N LEU A 81 -2.98 -11.56 -1.68
CA LEU A 81 -1.92 -12.57 -1.85
C LEU A 81 -0.70 -12.33 -0.97
N CYS A 82 -0.43 -11.09 -0.57
CA CYS A 82 0.60 -10.80 0.43
C CYS A 82 0.39 -11.56 1.76
N TYR A 83 -0.85 -11.93 2.08
CA TYR A 83 -1.23 -12.66 3.29
C TYR A 83 -1.41 -14.16 3.09
N ALA A 84 -1.27 -14.70 1.88
CA ALA A 84 -1.60 -16.09 1.55
C ALA A 84 -0.70 -17.13 2.25
N LEU A 85 0.60 -16.85 2.35
CA LEU A 85 1.60 -17.72 2.99
C LEU A 85 2.28 -17.01 4.17
N GLY A 86 1.55 -16.09 4.80
CA GLY A 86 2.05 -15.29 5.92
C GLY A 86 3.29 -14.46 5.58
N TRP A 87 4.32 -14.58 6.41
CA TRP A 87 5.56 -13.80 6.24
C TRP A 87 6.28 -14.14 4.92
N PHE A 88 6.12 -15.36 4.40
CA PHE A 88 6.78 -15.80 3.17
C PHE A 88 6.22 -15.10 1.93
N SER A 89 4.89 -15.07 1.77
CA SER A 89 4.26 -14.28 0.70
C SER A 89 4.54 -12.78 0.88
N GLY A 90 4.49 -12.28 2.10
CA GLY A 90 4.84 -10.89 2.40
C GLY A 90 6.27 -10.53 1.97
N LEU A 91 7.24 -11.42 2.21
CA LEU A 91 8.63 -11.25 1.79
C LEU A 91 8.76 -11.20 0.26
N LEU A 92 8.16 -12.16 -0.45
CA LEU A 92 8.20 -12.21 -1.91
C LEU A 92 7.63 -10.94 -2.54
N PHE A 93 6.46 -10.50 -2.11
CA PHE A 93 5.85 -9.28 -2.64
C PHE A 93 6.58 -8.01 -2.20
N ALA A 94 7.27 -8.00 -1.06
CA ALA A 94 8.09 -6.87 -0.66
C ALA A 94 9.34 -6.73 -1.53
N LEU A 95 9.93 -7.87 -1.95
CA LEU A 95 11.11 -7.90 -2.82
C LEU A 95 10.77 -7.62 -4.28
N PHE A 96 9.66 -8.15 -4.80
CA PHE A 96 9.33 -8.06 -6.22
C PHE A 96 8.24 -7.02 -6.55
N GLY A 97 7.33 -6.71 -5.62
CA GLY A 97 6.19 -5.81 -5.84
C GLY A 97 6.53 -4.31 -5.83
N TRP A 98 7.74 -3.89 -6.18
CA TRP A 98 8.23 -2.52 -5.91
C TRP A 98 7.50 -1.40 -6.66
N GLN A 99 6.81 -1.71 -7.76
CA GLN A 99 6.15 -0.68 -8.59
C GLN A 99 4.83 -0.18 -8.00
N ASN A 100 4.21 -0.96 -7.11
CA ASN A 100 2.87 -0.64 -6.61
C ASN A 100 2.88 -0.37 -5.10
N ARG A 101 2.58 0.87 -4.72
CA ARG A 101 2.54 1.31 -3.32
C ARG A 101 1.55 0.52 -2.45
N TYR A 102 0.42 0.12 -3.02
CA TYR A 102 -0.62 -0.66 -2.33
C TYR A 102 -0.13 -2.07 -1.97
N ILE A 103 0.43 -2.78 -2.95
CA ILE A 103 1.00 -4.11 -2.75
C ILE A 103 2.17 -4.06 -1.77
N ARG A 104 3.08 -3.08 -1.89
CA ARG A 104 4.20 -2.93 -0.95
C ARG A 104 3.75 -2.73 0.48
N PHE A 105 2.71 -1.93 0.70
CA PHE A 105 2.15 -1.71 2.03
C PHE A 105 1.66 -3.02 2.65
N HIS A 106 0.84 -3.79 1.93
CA HIS A 106 0.33 -5.07 2.42
C HIS A 106 1.41 -6.14 2.55
N ALA A 107 2.41 -6.14 1.65
CA ALA A 107 3.56 -7.03 1.70
C ALA A 107 4.41 -6.81 2.96
N LEU A 108 4.82 -5.57 3.20
CA LEU A 108 5.58 -5.21 4.39
C LEU A 108 4.78 -5.39 5.68
N GLN A 109 3.47 -5.09 5.64
CA GLN A 109 2.58 -5.31 6.78
C GLN A 109 2.43 -6.80 7.11
N SER A 110 2.28 -7.66 6.09
CA SER A 110 2.23 -9.12 6.25
C SER A 110 3.56 -9.67 6.77
N LEU A 111 4.68 -9.27 6.18
CA LEU A 111 6.03 -9.65 6.59
C LEU A 111 6.28 -9.33 8.06
N ALA A 112 6.01 -8.08 8.48
CA ALA A 112 6.23 -7.64 9.85
C ALA A 112 5.30 -8.35 10.85
N PHE A 113 4.01 -8.47 10.53
CA PHE A 113 3.03 -9.09 11.41
C PHE A 113 3.33 -10.58 11.66
N PHE A 114 3.45 -11.35 10.58
CA PHE A 114 3.70 -12.78 10.69
C PHE A 114 5.11 -13.09 11.15
N GLY A 115 6.10 -12.29 10.75
CA GLY A 115 7.47 -12.42 11.22
C GLY A 115 7.56 -12.23 12.73
N LEU A 116 6.88 -11.22 13.27
CA LEU A 116 6.85 -10.97 14.71
C LEU A 116 6.14 -12.09 15.49
N ILE A 117 4.98 -12.56 15.01
CA ILE A 117 4.25 -13.67 15.65
C ILE A 117 5.07 -14.96 15.62
N ASN A 118 5.67 -15.31 14.47
CA ASN A 118 6.50 -16.52 14.38
C ASN A 118 7.75 -16.42 15.28
N LEU A 119 8.38 -15.25 15.35
CA LEU A 119 9.53 -15.04 16.22
C LEU A 119 9.14 -15.20 17.71
N LEU A 120 7.96 -14.68 18.09
CA LEU A 120 7.42 -14.84 19.43
C LEU A 120 7.10 -16.31 19.74
N ASP A 121 6.44 -17.03 18.83
CA ASP A 121 6.12 -18.45 19.01
C ASP A 121 7.38 -19.31 19.15
N VAL A 122 8.39 -19.06 18.32
CA VAL A 122 9.70 -19.75 18.41
C VAL A 122 10.37 -19.45 19.76
N ALA A 123 10.39 -18.18 20.19
CA ALA A 123 10.99 -17.80 21.47
C ALA A 123 10.27 -18.46 22.67
N LEU A 124 8.94 -18.49 22.65
CA LEU A 124 8.13 -19.14 23.68
C LEU A 124 8.33 -20.66 23.68
N PHE A 125 8.40 -21.29 22.50
CA PHE A 125 8.66 -22.72 22.37
C PHE A 125 10.00 -23.14 22.98
N PHE A 126 11.09 -22.42 22.66
CA PHE A 126 12.40 -22.69 23.26
C PHE A 126 12.44 -22.42 24.76
N SER A 127 11.72 -21.39 25.22
CA SER A 127 11.58 -21.10 26.65
C SER A 127 10.88 -22.27 27.38
N TYR A 128 9.80 -22.80 26.80
CA TYR A 128 9.09 -23.96 27.34
C TYR A 128 9.93 -25.23 27.35
N LEU A 129 10.67 -25.50 26.26
CA LEU A 129 11.56 -26.67 26.20
C LEU A 129 12.65 -26.61 27.30
N GLY A 130 13.15 -25.41 27.63
CA GLY A 130 14.07 -25.20 28.74
C GLY A 130 13.43 -25.45 30.10
N LEU A 131 12.23 -24.88 30.35
CA LEU A 131 11.50 -25.05 31.61
C LEU A 131 11.06 -26.50 31.83
N GLU A 132 10.55 -27.20 30.81
CA GLU A 132 10.12 -28.59 30.89
C GLU A 132 11.26 -29.52 31.33
N ARG A 133 12.47 -29.33 30.77
CA ARG A 133 13.65 -30.11 31.18
C ARG A 133 13.96 -29.96 32.68
N MET A 134 13.72 -28.79 33.25
CA MET A 134 13.89 -28.54 34.69
C MET A 134 12.71 -29.08 35.51
N ALA A 135 11.47 -28.93 35.02
CA ALA A 135 10.27 -29.40 35.68
C ALA A 135 10.19 -30.93 35.79
N HIS A 136 10.77 -31.66 34.83
CA HIS A 136 10.92 -33.12 34.88
C HIS A 136 11.75 -33.59 36.08
N VAL A 137 12.75 -32.82 36.51
CA VAL A 137 13.55 -33.11 37.71
C VAL A 137 12.68 -33.10 38.98
N PHE A 138 11.62 -32.28 39.00
CA PHE A 138 10.71 -32.10 40.14
C PHE A 138 9.35 -32.80 39.98
N ALA A 139 9.14 -33.57 38.90
CA ALA A 139 7.86 -34.22 38.56
C ALA A 139 6.65 -33.26 38.42
N LEU A 140 6.87 -31.96 38.17
CA LEU A 140 5.81 -30.93 38.09
C LEU A 140 5.31 -30.64 36.66
N HIS A 141 5.69 -31.44 35.67
CA HIS A 141 5.49 -31.17 34.23
C HIS A 141 4.03 -30.81 33.85
N ARG A 142 3.04 -31.52 34.41
CA ARG A 142 1.61 -31.36 34.06
C ARG A 142 1.05 -29.99 34.46
N ILE A 143 1.62 -29.38 35.50
CA ILE A 143 1.13 -28.12 36.05
C ILE A 143 1.54 -26.95 35.14
N PHE A 144 2.70 -27.04 34.48
CA PHE A 144 3.22 -25.99 33.62
C PHE A 144 2.81 -26.14 32.15
N ALA A 145 2.62 -27.36 31.66
CA ALA A 145 2.28 -27.62 30.25
C ALA A 145 0.91 -27.04 29.82
N LEU A 146 -0.13 -27.28 30.61
CA LEU A 146 -1.50 -26.84 30.28
C LEU A 146 -1.65 -25.31 30.19
N PRO A 147 -1.23 -24.50 31.19
CA PRO A 147 -1.34 -23.05 31.08
C PRO A 147 -0.47 -22.49 29.96
N PHE A 148 0.71 -23.07 29.72
CA PHE A 148 1.57 -22.67 28.62
C PHE A 148 0.91 -22.88 27.25
N MET A 149 0.31 -24.06 27.02
CA MET A 149 -0.46 -24.35 25.81
C MET A 149 -1.66 -23.41 25.65
N PHE A 150 -2.34 -23.08 26.73
CA PHE A 150 -3.46 -22.14 26.69
C PHE A 150 -3.02 -20.73 26.28
N ILE A 151 -1.88 -20.24 26.79
CA ILE A 151 -1.32 -18.94 26.39
C ILE A 151 -0.97 -18.94 24.90
N LEU A 152 -0.28 -19.97 24.41
CA LEU A 152 0.05 -20.09 22.98
C LEU A 152 -1.20 -20.12 22.09
N PHE A 153 -2.24 -20.84 22.53
CA PHE A 153 -3.52 -20.89 21.84
C PHE A 153 -4.15 -19.50 21.71
N ILE A 154 -4.21 -18.73 22.79
CA ILE A 154 -4.78 -17.37 22.77
C ILE A 154 -4.00 -16.45 21.83
N ILE A 155 -2.66 -16.49 21.85
CA ILE A 155 -1.81 -15.70 20.96
C ILE A 155 -2.13 -16.04 19.49
N ASN A 156 -2.24 -17.32 19.16
CA ASN A 156 -2.53 -17.78 17.81
C ASN A 156 -3.95 -17.42 17.34
N VAL A 157 -4.93 -17.43 18.24
CA VAL A 157 -6.29 -16.94 17.93
C VAL A 157 -6.28 -15.45 17.61
N ILE A 158 -5.57 -14.63 18.41
CA ILE A 158 -5.42 -13.20 18.14
C ILE A 158 -4.71 -12.97 16.80
N ALA A 159 -3.65 -13.73 16.53
CA ALA A 159 -2.92 -13.65 15.27
C ALA A 159 -3.81 -14.03 14.08
N PHE A 160 -4.63 -15.07 14.23
CA PHE A 160 -5.60 -15.49 13.21
C PHE A 160 -6.64 -14.42 12.91
N VAL A 161 -7.19 -13.77 13.94
CA VAL A 161 -8.10 -12.62 13.76
C VAL A 161 -7.40 -11.46 13.04
N GLY A 162 -6.17 -11.14 13.44
CA GLY A 162 -5.36 -10.11 12.78
C GLY A 162 -5.10 -10.42 11.30
N TRP A 163 -4.84 -11.69 10.98
CA TRP A 163 -4.70 -12.16 9.60
C TRP A 163 -5.97 -11.98 8.78
N LEU A 164 -7.13 -12.39 9.32
CA LEU A 164 -8.42 -12.20 8.66
C LEU A 164 -8.69 -10.72 8.40
N VAL A 165 -8.45 -9.86 9.39
CA VAL A 165 -8.58 -8.40 9.24
C VAL A 165 -7.64 -7.89 8.14
N GLY A 166 -6.40 -8.35 8.10
CA GLY A 166 -5.45 -8.02 7.04
C GLY A 166 -5.98 -8.36 5.64
N MET A 167 -6.47 -9.59 5.46
CA MET A 167 -7.04 -10.04 4.19
C MET A 167 -8.31 -9.28 3.81
N ILE A 168 -9.25 -9.08 4.73
CA ILE A 168 -10.52 -8.37 4.47
C ILE A 168 -10.25 -6.92 4.08
N GLN A 169 -9.34 -6.26 4.78
CA GLN A 169 -9.00 -4.87 4.47
C GLN A 169 -8.24 -4.74 3.15
N ALA A 170 -7.41 -5.74 2.81
CA ALA A 170 -6.81 -5.84 1.48
C ALA A 170 -7.88 -6.08 0.40
N ALA A 171 -8.84 -6.97 0.62
CA ALA A 171 -9.95 -7.20 -0.30
C ALA A 171 -10.81 -5.95 -0.53
N ARG A 172 -10.88 -5.04 0.45
CA ARG A 172 -11.57 -3.74 0.35
C ARG A 172 -10.75 -2.64 -0.33
N GLY A 173 -9.52 -2.90 -0.74
CA GLY A 173 -8.64 -1.88 -1.33
C GLY A 173 -8.16 -0.83 -0.31
N GLN A 174 -8.20 -1.12 0.99
CA GLN A 174 -7.91 -0.13 2.04
C GLN A 174 -6.52 -0.33 2.66
N TYR A 175 -5.81 0.79 2.85
CA TYR A 175 -4.57 0.85 3.64
C TYR A 175 -4.88 0.81 5.15
N TYR A 176 -5.30 -0.34 5.64
CA TYR A 176 -5.54 -0.53 7.06
C TYR A 176 -4.23 -0.70 7.82
N LYS A 177 -3.99 0.19 8.80
CA LYS A 177 -2.79 0.19 9.63
C LYS A 177 -3.04 -0.65 10.88
N MET A 178 -2.47 -1.84 10.95
CA MET A 178 -2.61 -2.68 12.14
C MET A 178 -1.97 -2.01 13.38
N PRO A 179 -2.50 -2.23 14.59
CA PRO A 179 -2.08 -1.50 15.80
C PRO A 179 -0.57 -1.56 16.10
N ILE A 180 0.07 -2.69 15.80
CA ILE A 180 1.46 -2.96 16.14
C ILE A 180 2.42 -2.51 15.03
N VAL A 181 2.12 -2.87 13.77
CA VAL A 181 3.06 -2.71 12.65
C VAL A 181 2.66 -1.59 11.68
N GLY A 182 1.39 -1.19 11.65
CA GLY A 182 0.84 -0.36 10.59
C GLY A 182 1.40 1.06 10.53
N LYS A 183 1.71 1.68 11.68
CA LYS A 183 2.30 3.03 11.72
C LYS A 183 3.72 3.04 11.15
N VAL A 184 4.53 2.05 11.50
CA VAL A 184 5.91 1.89 11.01
C VAL A 184 5.90 1.65 9.51
N ILE A 185 5.12 0.68 9.04
CA ILE A 185 5.03 0.35 7.61
C ILE A 185 4.51 1.53 6.79
N TRP A 186 3.50 2.26 7.29
CA TRP A 186 3.00 3.44 6.61
C TRP A 186 4.08 4.51 6.39
N GLY A 187 4.91 4.76 7.41
CA GLY A 187 6.04 5.68 7.29
C GLY A 187 7.07 5.22 6.24
N LEU A 188 7.43 3.94 6.27
CA LEU A 188 8.40 3.36 5.32
C LEU A 188 7.93 3.45 3.85
N VAL A 189 6.64 3.23 3.62
CA VAL A 189 6.07 3.26 2.27
C VAL A 189 5.89 4.69 1.76
N ASN A 190 5.47 5.63 2.61
CA ASN A 190 5.17 7.00 2.18
C ASN A 190 6.40 7.90 2.04
N ASN A 191 7.47 7.60 2.77
CA ASN A 191 8.68 8.41 2.75
C ASN A 191 9.59 8.09 1.56
N ASN A 192 9.21 7.13 0.69
CA ASN A 192 10.00 6.74 -0.46
C ASN A 192 9.57 7.54 -1.71
N PRO A 193 10.38 8.49 -2.20
CA PRO A 193 10.02 9.35 -3.33
C PRO A 193 9.88 8.59 -4.66
N THR A 194 10.39 7.36 -4.75
CA THR A 194 10.25 6.50 -5.94
C THR A 194 8.86 5.90 -6.12
N LEU A 195 7.93 6.15 -5.17
CA LEU A 195 6.59 5.56 -5.11
C LEU A 195 5.45 6.59 -5.32
N LYS A 196 5.77 7.80 -5.78
CA LYS A 196 4.77 8.83 -6.09
C LYS A 196 4.18 8.66 -7.48
#